data_AF-A0A932YMK2-F1
#
_entry.id   AF-A0A932YMK2-F1
#
_cell.length_a   1.000
_cell.length_b   1.000
_cell.length_c   1.000
_cell.angle_alpha   90.00
_cell.angle_beta   90.00
_cell.angle_gamma   90.00
#
_symmetry.space_group_name_H-M   'P 1'
#
loop_
_entity.id
_entity.type
_entity.pdbx_description
1 polymer ?
#
loop_
_entity_poly.entity_id
_entity_poly.type
_entity_poly.pdbx_seq_one_letter_code
_entity_poly.pdbx_strand_id
1 'polypeptide(L)'
;MRYILQGLMTAAWRNHHPGWRSFCRCVSYAITYLLQLCIGYLIQGRGVLLLFVVETWLREIDDRVDAGNHRNAYEYLNTKLAVIDRSFTQRDGKDKGLEMILRQAQSIGVTLLPELRAILELMRREVVWRMRGLPISRADRRHLAASQDAAVLSVCAKVLRGNTQACQEVISNFGGILTRTDWLHDLPEDLRHDCFLLPAEFIQDNERTVEKLREATNWGSLWKIPGFYRWYRAEVDDLEKGWGSLHSVLGNHCGDIFPKKVTGWLVHWALISELQSEFQLVKLRMKTAYSVL
;
A
#
# COMPACT_ATOMS: atom_id res chain seq x y z
N MET A 1 -22.62 5.62 -1.73
CA MET A 1 -22.46 5.91 -3.17
C MET A 1 -21.62 7.17 -3.43
N ARG A 2 -21.95 8.34 -2.85
CA ARG A 2 -21.14 9.58 -3.01
C ARG A 2 -19.66 9.43 -2.62
N TYR A 3 -19.36 8.74 -1.51
CA TYR A 3 -17.97 8.50 -1.06
C TYR A 3 -17.19 7.59 -2.02
N ILE A 4 -17.83 6.53 -2.53
CA ILE A 4 -17.26 5.60 -3.52
C ILE A 4 -16.98 6.31 -4.85
N LEU A 5 -17.94 7.12 -5.32
CA LEU A 5 -17.76 7.94 -6.53
C LEU A 5 -16.64 8.96 -6.37
N GLN A 6 -16.49 9.54 -5.18
CA GLN A 6 -15.40 10.47 -4.88
C GLN A 6 -14.04 9.75 -4.90
N GLY A 7 -13.93 8.55 -4.32
CA GLY A 7 -12.72 7.72 -4.39
C GLY A 7 -12.34 7.34 -5.83
N LEU A 8 -13.30 6.85 -6.62
CA LEU A 8 -13.10 6.52 -8.04
C LEU A 8 -12.66 7.72 -8.86
N MET A 9 -13.27 8.89 -8.63
CA MET A 9 -12.92 10.12 -9.35
C MET A 9 -11.52 10.63 -8.96
N THR A 10 -11.12 10.52 -7.69
CA THR A 10 -9.78 10.90 -7.24
C THR A 10 -8.71 9.96 -7.82
N ALA A 11 -8.96 8.65 -7.82
CA ALA A 11 -8.05 7.66 -8.41
C ALA A 11 -7.89 7.89 -9.93
N ALA A 12 -8.99 8.16 -10.64
CA ALA A 12 -8.95 8.47 -12.07
C ALA A 12 -8.30 9.82 -12.38
N TRP A 13 -8.45 10.82 -11.50
CA TRP A 13 -7.87 12.16 -11.65
C TRP A 13 -6.35 12.21 -11.42
N ARG A 14 -5.80 11.34 -10.56
CA ARG A 14 -4.34 11.31 -10.31
C ARG A 14 -3.50 10.84 -11.50
N ASN A 15 -4.06 10.02 -12.37
CA ASN A 15 -3.42 9.62 -13.63
C ASN A 15 -3.55 10.67 -14.74
N HIS A 16 -3.94 11.91 -14.40
CA HIS A 16 -4.14 12.98 -15.36
C HIS A 16 -2.80 13.64 -15.75
N HIS A 17 -2.42 13.47 -17.00
CA HIS A 17 -1.52 14.39 -17.69
C HIS A 17 -2.33 15.37 -18.54
N PRO A 18 -1.95 16.65 -18.72
CA PRO A 18 -2.72 17.58 -19.54
C PRO A 18 -2.92 17.04 -20.98
N GLY A 19 -4.17 17.09 -21.49
CA GLY A 19 -4.52 16.75 -22.87
C GLY A 19 -5.65 15.70 -23.06
N TRP A 20 -6.28 15.72 -24.24
CA TRP A 20 -7.44 14.87 -24.61
C TRP A 20 -7.18 13.36 -24.46
N ARG A 21 -5.98 12.90 -24.81
CA ARG A 21 -5.60 11.48 -24.67
C ARG A 21 -5.60 11.01 -23.20
N SER A 22 -5.31 11.90 -22.26
CA SER A 22 -5.36 11.59 -20.83
C SER A 22 -6.79 11.54 -20.29
N PHE A 23 -7.68 12.39 -20.82
CA PHE A 23 -9.10 12.32 -20.51
C PHE A 23 -9.71 10.98 -20.94
N CYS A 24 -9.42 10.53 -22.16
CA CYS A 24 -9.87 9.21 -22.64
C CYS A 24 -9.32 8.06 -21.78
N ARG A 25 -8.07 8.13 -21.31
CA ARG A 25 -7.52 7.14 -20.37
C ARG A 25 -8.23 7.18 -19.02
N CYS A 26 -8.47 8.37 -18.47
CA CYS A 26 -9.20 8.55 -17.21
C CYS A 26 -10.60 7.92 -17.28
N VAL A 27 -11.35 8.15 -18.36
CA VAL A 27 -12.64 7.51 -18.60
C VAL A 27 -12.50 5.99 -18.73
N SER A 28 -11.50 5.51 -19.47
CA SER A 28 -11.23 4.07 -19.61
C SER A 28 -10.92 3.40 -18.27
N TYR A 29 -10.13 4.04 -17.42
CA TYR A 29 -9.83 3.54 -16.07
C TYR A 29 -11.09 3.53 -15.21
N ALA A 30 -11.88 4.61 -15.21
CA ALA A 30 -13.13 4.66 -14.48
C ALA A 30 -14.11 3.54 -14.90
N ILE A 31 -14.24 3.28 -16.20
CA ILE A 31 -15.05 2.17 -16.73
C ILE A 31 -14.49 0.82 -16.27
N THR A 32 -13.18 0.63 -16.33
CA THR A 32 -12.52 -0.63 -15.91
C THR A 32 -12.75 -0.89 -14.42
N TYR A 33 -12.55 0.11 -13.56
CA TYR A 33 -12.82 0.01 -12.12
C TYR A 33 -14.30 -0.26 -11.83
N LEU A 34 -15.22 0.38 -12.56
CA LEU A 34 -16.65 0.12 -12.42
C LEU A 34 -17.00 -1.32 -12.82
N LEU A 35 -16.43 -1.83 -13.91
CA LEU A 35 -16.63 -3.22 -14.35
C LEU A 35 -16.06 -4.20 -13.33
N GLN A 36 -14.84 -3.98 -12.82
CA GLN A 36 -14.25 -4.79 -11.76
C GLN A 36 -15.11 -4.78 -10.50
N LEU A 37 -15.64 -3.62 -10.10
CA LEU A 37 -16.53 -3.48 -8.96
C LEU A 37 -17.87 -4.20 -9.19
N CYS A 38 -18.45 -4.11 -10.39
CA CYS A 38 -19.66 -4.85 -10.77
C CYS A 38 -19.43 -6.36 -10.73
N ILE A 39 -18.37 -6.87 -11.36
CA ILE A 39 -18.00 -8.29 -11.36
C ILE A 39 -17.74 -8.76 -9.93
N GLY A 40 -16.94 -8.00 -9.17
CA GLY A 40 -16.66 -8.29 -7.78
C GLY A 40 -17.92 -8.31 -6.92
N TYR A 41 -18.84 -7.37 -7.12
CA TYR A 41 -20.12 -7.33 -6.43
C TYR A 41 -21.02 -8.53 -6.78
N LEU A 42 -21.05 -8.96 -8.04
CA LEU A 42 -21.81 -10.15 -8.44
C LEU A 42 -21.31 -11.42 -7.75
N ILE A 43 -20.00 -11.51 -7.48
CA ILE A 43 -19.37 -12.73 -6.95
C ILE A 43 -19.28 -12.71 -5.42
N GLN A 44 -18.94 -11.57 -4.83
CA GLN A 44 -18.68 -11.40 -3.38
C GLN A 44 -19.71 -10.52 -2.67
N GLY A 45 -20.67 -9.96 -3.40
CA GLY A 45 -21.70 -9.09 -2.85
C GLY A 45 -21.14 -7.83 -2.19
N ARG A 46 -21.71 -7.48 -1.04
CA ARG A 46 -21.35 -6.29 -0.26
C ARG A 46 -19.91 -6.30 0.28
N GLY A 47 -19.23 -7.44 0.29
CA GLY A 47 -17.83 -7.53 0.71
C GLY A 47 -16.91 -6.66 -0.16
N VAL A 48 -17.10 -6.67 -1.48
CA VAL A 48 -16.28 -5.84 -2.40
C VAL A 48 -16.55 -4.35 -2.20
N LEU A 49 -17.80 -3.96 -1.92
CA LEU A 49 -18.11 -2.57 -1.58
C LEU A 49 -17.42 -2.13 -0.29
N LEU A 50 -17.38 -3.01 0.72
CA LEU A 50 -16.69 -2.72 1.96
C LEU A 50 -15.19 -2.55 1.75
N LEU A 51 -14.55 -3.43 0.97
CA LEU A 51 -13.13 -3.29 0.62
C LEU A 51 -12.85 -1.96 -0.06
N PHE A 52 -13.69 -1.56 -1.01
CA PHE A 52 -13.55 -0.28 -1.70
C PHE A 52 -13.67 0.91 -0.74
N VAL A 53 -14.65 0.89 0.18
CA VAL A 53 -14.81 1.97 1.17
C VAL A 53 -13.61 2.02 2.12
N VAL A 54 -13.06 0.86 2.53
CA VAL A 54 -11.87 0.80 3.39
C VAL A 54 -10.65 1.36 2.65
N GLU A 55 -10.41 0.92 1.42
CA GLU A 55 -9.32 1.42 0.58
C GLU A 55 -9.41 2.94 0.44
N THR A 56 -10.57 3.48 0.07
CA THR A 56 -10.74 4.92 -0.14
C THR A 56 -10.49 5.71 1.15
N TRP A 57 -10.91 5.18 2.30
CA TRP A 57 -10.69 5.82 3.60
C TRP A 57 -9.23 5.77 4.02
N LEU A 58 -8.55 4.64 3.82
CA LEU A 58 -7.12 4.52 4.08
C LEU A 58 -6.31 5.42 3.15
N ARG A 59 -6.68 5.51 1.87
CA ARG A 59 -6.01 6.38 0.90
C ARG A 59 -6.17 7.86 1.23
N GLU A 60 -7.35 8.30 1.68
CA GLU A 60 -7.55 9.68 2.16
C GLU A 60 -6.64 10.01 3.35
N ILE A 61 -6.39 9.03 4.22
CA ILE A 61 -5.52 9.19 5.39
C ILE A 61 -4.06 9.26 4.94
N ASP A 62 -3.64 8.30 4.12
CA ASP A 62 -2.30 8.19 3.54
C ASP A 62 -1.89 9.47 2.81
N ASP A 63 -2.76 10.00 1.95
CA ASP A 63 -2.57 11.28 1.26
C ASP A 63 -2.28 12.46 2.18
N ARG A 64 -2.90 12.49 3.36
CA ARG A 64 -2.68 13.55 4.35
C ARG A 64 -1.42 13.32 5.16
N VAL A 65 -1.04 12.06 5.36
CA VAL A 65 0.20 11.69 6.04
C VAL A 65 1.39 12.09 5.18
N ASP A 66 1.31 11.87 3.86
CA ASP A 66 2.42 12.11 2.93
C ASP A 66 2.48 13.55 2.39
N ALA A 67 1.59 14.45 2.85
CA ALA A 67 1.59 15.87 2.47
C ALA A 67 2.80 16.69 3.02
N GLY A 68 3.81 16.03 3.60
CA GLY A 68 5.12 16.61 3.95
C GLY A 68 5.22 17.32 5.31
N ASN A 69 4.15 17.39 6.10
CA ASN A 69 4.21 17.90 7.49
C ASN A 69 4.00 16.77 8.50
N HIS A 70 5.11 16.17 8.94
CA HIS A 70 5.11 15.01 9.84
C HIS A 70 4.40 15.25 11.17
N ARG A 71 4.48 16.47 11.74
CA ARG A 71 3.78 16.80 12.99
C ARG A 71 2.27 16.83 12.79
N ASN A 72 1.81 17.48 11.73
CA ASN A 72 0.38 17.50 11.39
C ASN A 72 -0.14 16.09 11.07
N ALA A 73 0.64 15.28 10.36
CA ALA A 73 0.33 13.88 10.10
C ALA A 73 0.18 13.07 11.40
N TYR A 74 1.11 13.25 12.35
CA TYR A 74 1.06 12.61 13.66
C TYR A 74 -0.19 13.00 14.47
N GLU A 75 -0.49 14.30 14.55
CA GLU A 75 -1.68 14.82 15.25
C GLU A 75 -2.98 14.33 14.58
N TYR A 76 -3.02 14.30 13.25
CA TYR A 76 -4.13 13.75 12.48
C TYR A 76 -4.36 12.27 12.75
N LEU A 77 -3.31 11.44 12.72
CA LEU A 77 -3.38 10.01 13.02
C LEU A 77 -3.84 9.74 14.46
N ASN A 78 -3.34 10.50 15.45
CA ASN A 78 -3.83 10.39 16.83
C ASN A 78 -5.33 10.73 16.94
N THR A 79 -5.80 11.72 16.18
CA THR A 79 -7.22 12.05 16.12
C THR A 79 -8.04 10.89 15.54
N LYS A 80 -7.57 10.27 14.45
CA LYS A 80 -8.22 9.09 13.86
C LYS A 80 -8.24 7.89 14.79
N LEU A 81 -7.14 7.61 15.49
CA LEU A 81 -7.07 6.56 16.51
C LEU A 81 -8.06 6.83 17.65
N ALA A 82 -8.14 8.07 18.14
CA ALA A 82 -9.10 8.44 19.19
C ALA A 82 -10.56 8.33 18.72
N VAL A 83 -10.84 8.49 17.42
CA VAL A 83 -12.17 8.24 16.86
C VAL A 83 -12.46 6.73 16.81
N ILE A 84 -11.49 5.90 16.42
CA ILE A 84 -11.61 4.44 16.48
C ILE A 84 -11.88 3.97 17.91
N ASP A 85 -11.12 4.47 18.90
CA ASP A 85 -11.26 4.09 20.31
C ASP A 85 -12.62 4.46 20.88
N ARG A 86 -13.10 5.67 20.53
CA ARG A 86 -14.47 6.05 20.87
C ARG A 86 -15.49 5.18 20.14
N SER A 87 -15.25 4.75 18.91
CA SER A 87 -16.15 3.87 18.16
C SER A 87 -16.35 2.50 18.81
N PHE A 88 -15.39 2.01 19.60
CA PHE A 88 -15.58 0.82 20.43
C PHE A 88 -16.59 1.01 21.57
N THR A 89 -16.84 2.26 21.99
CA THR A 89 -17.69 2.60 23.15
C THR A 89 -18.95 3.37 22.77
N GLN A 90 -18.93 4.17 21.71
CA GLN A 90 -19.97 5.09 21.25
C GLN A 90 -19.83 5.34 19.73
N ARG A 91 -20.94 5.30 18.96
CA ARG A 91 -20.92 5.70 17.54
C ARG A 91 -20.81 7.22 17.43
N ASP A 92 -19.60 7.74 17.30
CA ASP A 92 -19.35 9.17 17.11
C ASP A 92 -19.37 9.51 15.60
N GLY A 93 -20.36 10.28 15.15
CA GLY A 93 -20.62 10.62 13.73
C GLY A 93 -19.63 11.61 13.10
N LYS A 94 -18.40 11.70 13.62
CA LYS A 94 -17.39 12.68 13.19
C LYS A 94 -16.55 12.22 12.00
N ASP A 95 -16.46 10.91 11.76
CA ASP A 95 -15.73 10.34 10.63
C ASP A 95 -16.67 9.58 9.69
N LYS A 96 -17.07 10.23 8.59
CA LYS A 96 -18.03 9.68 7.62
C LYS A 96 -17.52 8.42 6.91
N GLY A 97 -16.20 8.32 6.69
CA GLY A 97 -15.59 7.16 6.05
C GLY A 97 -15.64 5.96 6.99
N LEU A 98 -15.16 6.14 8.22
CA LEU A 98 -15.23 5.09 9.26
C LEU A 98 -16.67 4.68 9.55
N GLU A 99 -17.60 5.63 9.65
CA GLU A 99 -19.02 5.31 9.86
C GLU A 99 -19.58 4.46 8.71
N MET A 100 -19.23 4.78 7.46
CA MET A 100 -19.63 3.97 6.30
C MET A 100 -19.03 2.56 6.39
N ILE A 101 -17.74 2.44 6.73
CA ILE A 101 -17.07 1.14 6.92
C ILE A 101 -17.82 0.33 7.97
N LEU A 102 -18.12 0.90 9.13
CA LEU A 102 -18.81 0.21 10.23
C LEU A 102 -20.21 -0.25 9.83
N ARG A 103 -20.98 0.59 9.13
CA ARG A 103 -22.31 0.22 8.61
C ARG A 103 -22.23 -0.93 7.60
N GLN A 104 -21.28 -0.87 6.66
CA GLN A 104 -21.10 -1.92 5.65
C GLN A 104 -20.59 -3.22 6.29
N ALA A 105 -19.63 -3.15 7.21
CA ALA A 105 -19.10 -4.28 7.96
C ALA A 105 -20.19 -4.99 8.77
N GLN A 106 -21.03 -4.23 9.47
CA GLN A 106 -22.20 -4.77 10.18
C GLN A 106 -23.17 -5.48 9.22
N SER A 107 -23.39 -4.95 8.03
CA SER A 107 -24.31 -5.53 7.04
C SER A 107 -23.90 -6.90 6.50
N ILE A 108 -22.61 -7.26 6.63
CA ILE A 108 -22.07 -8.55 6.21
C ILE A 108 -21.57 -9.41 7.38
N GLY A 109 -21.74 -8.93 8.61
CA GLY A 109 -21.38 -9.64 9.85
C GLY A 109 -19.89 -9.70 10.16
N VAL A 110 -19.11 -8.68 9.80
CA VAL A 110 -17.66 -8.63 10.09
C VAL A 110 -17.30 -7.44 10.99
N THR A 111 -16.20 -7.57 11.74
CA THR A 111 -15.61 -6.51 12.56
C THR A 111 -14.20 -6.19 12.06
N LEU A 112 -13.97 -4.93 11.70
CA LEU A 112 -12.70 -4.44 11.13
C LEU A 112 -11.96 -3.43 12.01
N LEU A 113 -12.56 -2.97 13.11
CA LEU A 113 -11.93 -1.95 13.97
C LEU A 113 -10.52 -2.33 14.45
N PRO A 114 -10.24 -3.58 14.87
CA PRO A 114 -8.89 -3.97 15.27
C PRO A 114 -7.88 -3.84 14.12
N GLU A 115 -8.23 -4.24 12.91
CA GLU A 115 -7.37 -4.15 11.73
C GLU A 115 -7.11 -2.70 11.33
N LEU A 116 -8.16 -1.87 11.27
CA LEU A 116 -8.03 -0.46 10.94
C LEU A 116 -7.16 0.27 11.98
N ARG A 117 -7.34 -0.05 13.27
CA ARG A 117 -6.49 0.47 14.34
C ARG A 117 -5.03 0.08 14.12
N ALA A 118 -4.76 -1.19 13.82
CA ALA A 118 -3.40 -1.68 13.59
C ALA A 118 -2.72 -0.94 12.41
N ILE A 119 -3.44 -0.73 11.30
CA ILE A 119 -2.94 0.04 10.15
C ILE A 119 -2.58 1.48 10.58
N LEU A 120 -3.48 2.17 11.29
CA LEU A 120 -3.20 3.53 11.75
C LEU A 120 -2.04 3.60 12.75
N GLU A 121 -1.89 2.61 13.63
CA GLU A 121 -0.76 2.53 14.54
C GLU A 121 0.56 2.33 13.78
N LEU A 122 0.58 1.52 12.73
CA LEU A 122 1.75 1.33 11.88
C LEU A 122 2.13 2.62 11.14
N MET A 123 1.16 3.28 10.50
CA MET A 123 1.36 4.61 9.89
C MET A 123 1.89 5.62 10.91
N ARG A 124 1.33 5.65 12.12
CA ARG A 124 1.79 6.56 13.17
C ARG A 124 3.22 6.26 13.62
N ARG A 125 3.58 4.98 13.77
CA ARG A 125 4.95 4.58 14.10
C ARG A 125 5.92 5.05 13.03
N GLU A 126 5.57 4.86 11.76
CA GLU A 126 6.36 5.33 10.63
C GLU A 126 6.54 6.85 10.64
N VAL A 127 5.48 7.63 10.86
CA VAL A 127 5.59 9.09 11.01
C VAL A 127 6.50 9.48 12.17
N VAL A 128 6.43 8.79 13.32
CA VAL A 128 7.33 9.06 14.45
C VAL A 128 8.79 8.79 14.07
N TRP A 129 9.06 7.75 13.28
CA TRP A 129 10.39 7.49 12.74
C TRP A 129 10.86 8.64 11.84
N ARG A 130 10.03 9.06 10.88
CA ARG A 130 10.30 10.20 9.98
C ARG A 130 10.58 11.48 10.79
N MET A 131 9.76 11.80 11.79
CA MET A 131 9.95 12.97 12.69
C MET A 131 11.28 12.96 13.44
N ARG A 132 11.78 11.77 13.83
CA ARG A 132 13.05 11.64 14.55
C ARG A 132 14.26 11.78 13.62
N GLY A 133 14.08 11.62 12.31
CA GLY A 133 15.17 11.63 11.34
C GLY A 133 16.22 10.54 11.57
N LEU A 134 15.85 9.47 12.30
CA LEU A 134 16.77 8.39 12.62
C LEU A 134 16.81 7.36 11.49
N PRO A 135 18.00 6.89 11.09
CA PRO A 135 18.12 5.76 10.16
C PRO A 135 17.44 4.50 10.72
N ILE A 136 16.63 3.83 9.90
CA ILE A 136 16.02 2.54 10.26
C ILE A 136 16.92 1.39 9.80
N SER A 137 17.11 0.35 10.61
CA SER A 137 17.87 -0.82 10.14
C SER A 137 17.12 -1.54 9.02
N ARG A 138 17.82 -2.25 8.14
CA ARG A 138 17.19 -3.06 7.08
C ARG A 138 16.25 -4.11 7.66
N ALA A 139 16.58 -4.68 8.81
CA ALA A 139 15.76 -5.65 9.51
C ALA A 139 14.45 -5.03 10.03
N ASP A 140 14.53 -3.89 10.72
CA ASP A 140 13.35 -3.19 11.23
C ASP A 140 12.45 -2.69 10.11
N ARG A 141 13.04 -2.19 9.02
CA ARG A 141 12.31 -1.76 7.83
C ARG A 141 11.54 -2.92 7.17
N ARG A 142 12.16 -4.10 7.06
CA ARG A 142 11.48 -5.32 6.58
C ARG A 142 10.36 -5.76 7.51
N HIS A 143 10.57 -5.70 8.82
CA HIS A 143 9.54 -6.03 9.81
C HIS A 143 8.35 -5.06 9.74
N LEU A 144 8.61 -3.76 9.58
CA LEU A 144 7.57 -2.74 9.38
C LEU A 144 6.74 -3.04 8.13
N ALA A 145 7.39 -3.27 6.98
CA ALA A 145 6.72 -3.61 5.74
C ALA A 145 5.90 -4.91 5.84
N ALA A 146 6.44 -5.95 6.50
CA ALA A 146 5.72 -7.20 6.72
C ALA A 146 4.47 -6.99 7.58
N SER A 147 4.56 -6.11 8.58
CA SER A 147 3.43 -5.74 9.43
C SER A 147 2.37 -4.96 8.65
N GLN A 148 2.77 -4.07 7.73
CA GLN A 148 1.87 -3.32 6.86
C GLN A 148 1.12 -4.24 5.90
N ASP A 149 1.84 -5.12 5.17
CA ASP A 149 1.22 -6.11 4.29
C ASP A 149 0.21 -6.97 5.06
N ALA A 150 0.60 -7.48 6.24
CA ALA A 150 -0.24 -8.34 7.05
C ALA A 150 -1.51 -7.62 7.54
N ALA A 151 -1.40 -6.34 7.94
CA ALA A 151 -2.53 -5.57 8.42
C ALA A 151 -3.56 -5.30 7.31
N VAL A 152 -3.10 -4.90 6.12
CA VAL A 152 -3.97 -4.65 4.95
C VAL A 152 -4.64 -5.94 4.49
N LEU A 153 -3.87 -7.02 4.37
CA LEU A 153 -4.40 -8.30 3.88
C LEU A 153 -5.30 -9.00 4.90
N SER A 154 -5.13 -8.75 6.21
CA SER A 154 -6.07 -9.21 7.24
C SER A 154 -7.47 -8.63 7.01
N VAL A 155 -7.58 -7.36 6.60
CA VAL A 155 -8.86 -6.76 6.18
C VAL A 155 -9.44 -7.53 5.00
N CYS A 156 -8.64 -7.77 3.95
CA CYS A 156 -9.07 -8.51 2.77
C CYS A 156 -9.58 -9.92 3.12
N ALA A 157 -8.82 -10.67 3.91
CA ALA A 157 -9.18 -12.00 4.37
C ALA A 157 -10.49 -11.96 5.18
N LYS A 158 -10.63 -11.05 6.15
CA LYS A 158 -11.87 -10.94 6.96
C LYS A 158 -13.11 -10.64 6.10
N VAL A 159 -13.01 -9.64 5.22
CA VAL A 159 -14.15 -9.20 4.41
C VAL A 159 -14.57 -10.28 3.40
N LEU A 160 -13.61 -11.00 2.85
CA LEU A 160 -13.83 -12.07 1.87
C LEU A 160 -14.01 -13.46 2.52
N ARG A 161 -14.13 -13.53 3.86
CA ARG A 161 -14.31 -14.76 4.64
C ARG A 161 -13.19 -15.79 4.42
N GLY A 162 -11.97 -15.31 4.24
CA GLY A 162 -10.75 -16.10 4.19
C GLY A 162 -10.18 -16.43 5.58
N ASN A 163 -9.18 -17.31 5.59
CA ASN A 163 -8.39 -17.67 6.77
C ASN A 163 -7.35 -16.58 7.05
N THR A 164 -7.63 -15.75 8.05
CA THR A 164 -6.75 -14.64 8.46
C THR A 164 -5.41 -15.10 9.00
N GLN A 165 -5.36 -16.26 9.66
CA GLN A 165 -4.11 -16.81 10.20
C GLN A 165 -3.21 -17.30 9.08
N ALA A 166 -3.74 -18.10 8.15
CA ALA A 166 -2.98 -18.54 6.98
C ALA A 166 -2.49 -17.34 6.15
N CYS A 167 -3.32 -16.30 6.03
CA CYS A 167 -2.93 -15.05 5.39
C CYS A 167 -1.73 -14.41 6.09
N GLN A 168 -1.78 -14.24 7.42
CA GLN A 168 -0.68 -13.68 8.21
C GLN A 168 0.61 -14.51 8.11
N GLU A 169 0.52 -15.84 8.18
CA GLU A 169 1.65 -16.75 8.06
C GLU A 169 2.32 -16.62 6.70
N VAL A 170 1.53 -16.65 5.62
CA VAL A 170 2.04 -16.45 4.25
C VAL A 170 2.77 -15.12 4.16
N ILE A 171 2.15 -14.01 4.57
CA ILE A 171 2.69 -12.67 4.33
C ILE A 171 3.92 -12.36 5.20
N SER A 172 3.89 -12.77 6.47
CA SER A 172 5.02 -12.56 7.38
C SER A 172 6.28 -13.26 6.88
N ASN A 173 6.13 -14.40 6.20
CA ASN A 173 7.23 -15.14 5.61
C ASN A 173 7.87 -14.46 4.39
N PHE A 174 7.20 -13.47 3.76
CA PHE A 174 7.73 -12.76 2.59
C PHE A 174 8.27 -11.36 2.89
N GLY A 175 8.37 -10.98 4.17
CA GLY A 175 9.16 -9.82 4.60
C GLY A 175 8.68 -8.49 4.02
N GLY A 176 7.36 -8.31 3.86
CA GLY A 176 6.76 -7.07 3.39
C GLY A 176 6.93 -6.82 1.91
N ILE A 177 6.89 -7.87 1.10
CA ILE A 177 7.22 -7.82 -0.33
C ILE A 177 6.31 -6.86 -1.12
N LEU A 178 5.05 -6.68 -0.71
CA LEU A 178 4.12 -5.80 -1.41
C LEU A 178 4.45 -4.34 -1.09
N THR A 179 4.46 -3.98 0.19
CA THR A 179 4.86 -2.65 0.67
C THR A 179 6.25 -2.25 0.19
N ARG A 180 7.22 -3.17 0.19
CA ARG A 180 8.58 -2.86 -0.30
C ARG A 180 8.64 -2.67 -1.81
N THR A 181 7.79 -3.35 -2.58
CA THR A 181 7.68 -3.13 -4.02
C THR A 181 7.13 -1.73 -4.29
N ASP A 182 6.07 -1.36 -3.58
CA ASP A 182 5.45 -0.03 -3.63
C ASP A 182 6.46 1.08 -3.29
N TRP A 183 7.16 0.96 -2.17
CA TRP A 183 8.25 1.88 -1.77
C TRP A 183 9.33 2.08 -2.84
N LEU A 184 9.72 1.01 -3.58
CA LEU A 184 10.71 1.14 -4.65
C LEU A 184 10.11 1.66 -5.95
N HIS A 185 8.80 1.51 -6.14
CA HIS A 185 8.09 2.03 -7.29
C HIS A 185 7.98 3.56 -7.19
N ASP A 186 7.60 4.06 -6.01
CA ASP A 186 7.27 5.47 -5.72
C ASP A 186 8.44 6.28 -5.12
N LEU A 187 9.60 5.65 -4.98
CA LEU A 187 10.80 6.21 -4.36
C LEU A 187 11.13 7.70 -4.67
N PRO A 188 11.08 8.21 -5.92
CA PRO A 188 11.37 9.62 -6.17
C PRO A 188 10.32 10.58 -5.58
N GLU A 189 9.06 10.14 -5.53
CA GLU A 189 7.97 10.91 -4.91
C GLU A 189 8.13 10.90 -3.38
N ASP A 190 8.41 9.72 -2.82
CA ASP A 190 8.56 9.54 -1.37
C ASP A 190 9.80 10.28 -0.83
N LEU A 191 10.89 10.32 -1.59
CA LEU A 191 12.08 11.08 -1.22
C LEU A 191 11.82 12.60 -1.22
N ARG A 192 11.02 13.11 -2.17
CA ARG A 192 10.66 14.55 -2.24
C ARG A 192 9.78 14.99 -1.08
N HIS A 193 8.91 14.11 -0.62
CA HIS A 193 8.00 14.38 0.49
C HIS A 193 8.58 13.99 1.87
N ASP A 194 9.85 13.56 1.93
CA ASP A 194 10.51 13.03 3.13
C ASP A 194 9.70 11.89 3.79
N CYS A 195 9.06 11.08 2.95
CA CYS A 195 8.22 9.95 3.33
C CYS A 195 8.97 8.61 3.27
N PHE A 196 10.13 8.56 2.59
CA PHE A 196 10.92 7.33 2.49
C PHE A 196 11.87 7.12 3.68
N LEU A 197 11.74 5.98 4.35
CA LEU A 197 12.66 5.57 5.42
C LEU A 197 13.93 4.95 4.82
N LEU A 198 15.00 5.76 4.70
CA LEU A 198 16.31 5.30 4.23
C LEU A 198 16.93 4.30 5.23
N PRO A 199 17.43 3.14 4.75
CA PRO A 199 18.07 2.16 5.62
C PRO A 199 19.42 2.66 6.14
N ALA A 200 19.72 2.37 7.40
CA ALA A 200 20.94 2.79 8.09
C ALA A 200 22.20 2.31 7.38
N GLU A 201 22.16 1.10 6.84
CA GLU A 201 23.25 0.47 6.10
C GLU A 201 23.55 1.25 4.82
N PHE A 202 22.54 1.79 4.15
CA PHE A 202 22.75 2.64 2.99
C PHE A 202 23.40 3.98 3.37
N ILE A 203 22.96 4.58 4.47
CA ILE A 203 23.47 5.86 4.95
C ILE A 203 24.94 5.73 5.38
N GLN A 204 25.29 4.68 6.13
CA GLN A 204 26.67 4.43 6.58
C GLN A 204 27.65 4.31 5.40
N ASP A 205 27.25 3.59 4.34
CA ASP A 205 28.09 3.42 3.16
C ASP A 205 28.13 4.66 2.25
N ASN A 206 27.24 5.65 2.49
CA ASN A 206 26.99 6.78 1.58
C ASN A 206 26.61 8.08 2.33
N GLU A 207 27.28 8.42 3.43
CA GLU A 207 26.86 9.52 4.34
C GLU A 207 26.70 10.89 3.63
N ARG A 208 27.53 11.18 2.61
CA ARG A 208 27.48 12.44 1.82
C ARG A 208 26.41 12.45 0.71
N THR A 209 25.52 11.48 0.73
CA THR A 209 24.66 11.13 -0.40
C THR A 209 23.17 11.27 -0.09
N VAL A 210 22.80 11.36 1.20
CA VAL A 210 21.41 11.49 1.67
C VAL A 210 20.75 12.79 1.21
N GLU A 211 21.46 13.92 1.31
CA GLU A 211 20.95 15.21 0.84
C GLU A 211 20.70 15.19 -0.67
N LYS A 212 21.64 14.61 -1.43
CA LYS A 212 21.51 14.46 -2.89
C LYS A 212 20.34 13.55 -3.28
N LEU A 213 20.01 12.54 -2.47
CA LEU A 213 18.84 11.70 -2.70
C LEU A 213 17.54 12.46 -2.50
N ARG A 214 17.45 13.30 -1.46
CA ARG A 214 16.28 14.14 -1.19
C ARG A 214 16.08 15.21 -2.26
N GLU A 215 17.16 15.71 -2.85
CA GLU A 215 17.11 16.67 -3.97
C GLU A 215 16.76 16.03 -5.33
N ALA A 216 16.85 14.70 -5.45
CA ALA A 216 16.62 14.02 -6.71
C ALA A 216 15.13 13.96 -7.05
N THR A 217 14.72 14.70 -8.08
CA THR A 217 13.31 14.81 -8.50
C THR A 217 12.85 13.74 -9.48
N ASN A 218 13.77 12.91 -9.98
CA ASN A 218 13.48 11.88 -10.98
C ASN A 218 14.51 10.75 -10.95
N TRP A 219 14.15 9.63 -11.57
CA TRP A 219 15.00 8.44 -11.69
C TRP A 219 16.36 8.70 -12.34
N GLY A 220 16.42 9.55 -13.37
CA GLY A 220 17.68 9.89 -14.04
C GLY A 220 18.70 10.57 -13.13
N SER A 221 18.22 11.44 -12.22
CA SER A 221 19.05 12.03 -11.17
C SER A 221 19.47 11.00 -10.14
N LEU A 222 18.56 10.13 -9.70
CA LEU A 222 18.86 9.07 -8.72
C LEU A 222 19.96 8.12 -9.20
N TRP A 223 19.95 7.70 -10.46
CA TRP A 223 20.97 6.77 -10.99
C TRP A 223 22.40 7.33 -10.96
N LYS A 224 22.56 8.65 -11.05
CA LYS A 224 23.87 9.31 -11.02
C LYS A 224 24.47 9.41 -9.63
N ILE A 225 23.69 9.06 -8.61
CA ILE A 225 24.11 9.15 -7.21
C ILE A 225 25.03 7.96 -6.90
N PRO A 226 26.26 8.19 -6.40
CA PRO A 226 27.19 7.12 -6.04
C PRO A 226 26.56 6.12 -5.06
N GLY A 227 26.75 4.83 -5.30
CA GLY A 227 26.24 3.76 -4.44
C GLY A 227 24.73 3.46 -4.59
N PHE A 228 23.92 4.40 -5.09
CA PHE A 228 22.47 4.22 -5.22
C PHE A 228 22.08 3.03 -6.09
N TYR A 229 22.66 2.91 -7.30
CA TYR A 229 22.34 1.79 -8.19
C TYR A 229 22.64 0.43 -7.55
N ARG A 230 23.78 0.30 -6.86
CA ARG A 230 24.16 -0.95 -6.18
C ARG A 230 23.18 -1.32 -5.08
N TRP A 231 22.77 -0.34 -4.29
CA TRP A 231 21.77 -0.53 -3.24
C TRP A 231 20.40 -0.89 -3.82
N TYR A 232 19.91 -0.13 -4.81
CA TYR A 232 18.61 -0.37 -5.44
C TYR A 232 18.56 -1.77 -6.05
N ARG A 233 19.61 -2.17 -6.76
CA ARG A 233 19.75 -3.52 -7.31
C ARG A 233 19.70 -4.59 -6.21
N ALA A 234 20.41 -4.40 -5.11
CA ALA A 234 20.39 -5.35 -3.99
C ALA A 234 19.01 -5.47 -3.34
N GLU A 235 18.21 -4.40 -3.33
CA GLU A 235 16.81 -4.46 -2.89
C GLU A 235 15.91 -5.20 -3.90
N VAL A 236 16.06 -4.95 -5.20
CA VAL A 236 15.30 -5.63 -6.26
C VAL A 236 15.62 -7.13 -6.32
N ASP A 237 16.91 -7.50 -6.23
CA ASP A 237 17.34 -8.90 -6.25
C ASP A 237 16.81 -9.67 -5.02
N ASP A 238 16.66 -9.00 -3.88
CA ASP A 238 16.05 -9.57 -2.67
C ASP A 238 14.54 -9.78 -2.84
N LEU A 239 13.83 -8.80 -3.41
CA LEU A 239 12.41 -8.93 -3.75
C LEU A 239 12.17 -10.06 -4.77
N GLU A 240 13.06 -10.23 -5.76
CA GLU A 240 12.91 -11.28 -6.78
C GLU A 240 12.90 -12.68 -6.17
N LYS A 241 13.78 -12.93 -5.19
CA LYS A 241 13.82 -14.21 -4.45
C LYS A 241 12.53 -14.44 -3.65
N GLY A 242 12.00 -13.39 -3.04
CA GLY A 242 10.74 -13.44 -2.31
C GLY A 242 9.55 -13.72 -3.23
N TRP A 243 9.48 -13.09 -4.40
CA TRP A 243 8.35 -13.18 -5.32
C TRP A 243 8.18 -14.60 -5.89
N GLY A 244 9.29 -15.27 -6.25
CA GLY A 244 9.23 -16.67 -6.70
C GLY A 244 8.66 -17.60 -5.63
N SER A 245 9.02 -17.35 -4.37
CA SER A 245 8.56 -18.13 -3.23
C SER A 245 7.09 -17.84 -2.89
N LEU A 246 6.66 -16.57 -2.96
CA LEU A 246 5.27 -16.14 -2.75
C LEU A 246 4.34 -16.79 -3.77
N HIS A 247 4.72 -16.79 -5.06
CA HIS A 247 3.94 -17.46 -6.11
C HIS A 247 3.80 -18.96 -5.87
N SER A 248 4.86 -19.62 -5.41
CA SER A 248 4.81 -21.04 -5.09
C SER A 248 3.82 -21.35 -3.96
N VAL A 249 3.68 -20.45 -2.99
CA VAL A 249 2.80 -20.65 -1.82
C VAL A 249 1.35 -20.27 -2.12
N LEU A 250 1.14 -19.13 -2.79
CA LEU A 250 -0.21 -18.67 -3.13
C LEU A 250 -0.81 -19.48 -4.29
N GLY A 251 0.00 -19.89 -5.27
CA GLY A 251 -0.48 -20.45 -6.53
C GLY A 251 -1.54 -19.57 -7.21
N ASN A 252 -2.30 -20.14 -8.15
CA ASN A 252 -3.30 -19.40 -8.93
C ASN A 252 -4.62 -19.13 -8.17
N HIS A 253 -4.74 -19.58 -6.93
CA HIS A 253 -5.97 -19.53 -6.14
C HIS A 253 -5.78 -19.00 -4.71
N CYS A 254 -4.62 -18.41 -4.41
CA CYS A 254 -4.25 -17.95 -3.07
C CYS A 254 -4.31 -19.05 -1.99
N GLY A 255 -3.98 -20.28 -2.37
CA GLY A 255 -3.86 -21.44 -1.47
C GLY A 255 -5.06 -21.63 -0.54
N ASP A 256 -4.79 -21.89 0.73
CA ASP A 256 -5.78 -22.11 1.79
C ASP A 256 -6.33 -20.81 2.40
N ILE A 257 -5.98 -19.64 1.83
CA ILE A 257 -6.43 -18.35 2.35
C ILE A 257 -7.91 -18.15 2.07
N PHE A 258 -8.43 -18.54 0.89
CA PHE A 258 -9.85 -18.32 0.56
C PHE A 258 -10.59 -19.64 0.36
N PRO A 259 -11.71 -19.87 1.08
CA PRO A 259 -12.43 -21.14 1.02
C PRO A 259 -13.09 -21.41 -0.33
N LYS A 260 -13.42 -20.35 -1.09
CA LYS A 260 -13.98 -20.47 -2.44
C LYS A 260 -12.88 -20.24 -3.47
N LYS A 261 -12.63 -21.24 -4.33
CA LYS A 261 -11.65 -21.16 -5.43
C LYS A 261 -11.87 -19.95 -6.34
N VAL A 262 -13.13 -19.58 -6.61
CA VAL A 262 -13.46 -18.40 -7.42
C VAL A 262 -13.02 -17.10 -6.73
N THR A 263 -13.21 -16.99 -5.41
CA THR A 263 -12.70 -15.85 -4.63
C THR A 263 -11.18 -15.80 -4.71
N GLY A 264 -10.51 -16.93 -4.46
CA GLY A 264 -9.05 -17.02 -4.52
C GLY A 264 -8.49 -16.67 -5.90
N TRP A 265 -9.12 -17.14 -6.97
CA TRP A 265 -8.75 -16.79 -8.34
C TRP A 265 -8.90 -15.29 -8.63
N LEU A 266 -10.00 -14.67 -8.19
CA LEU A 266 -10.20 -13.23 -8.36
C LEU A 266 -9.20 -12.41 -7.56
N VAL A 267 -8.90 -12.80 -6.32
CA VAL A 267 -7.89 -12.11 -5.51
C VAL A 267 -6.52 -12.27 -6.14
N HIS A 268 -6.17 -13.46 -6.64
CA HIS A 268 -4.93 -13.66 -7.37
C HIS A 268 -4.85 -12.77 -8.63
N TRP A 269 -5.93 -12.73 -9.41
CA TRP A 269 -5.98 -11.94 -10.63
C TRP A 269 -5.94 -10.42 -10.34
N ALA A 270 -6.75 -9.95 -9.39
CA ALA A 270 -6.89 -8.53 -9.11
C ALA A 270 -5.71 -7.97 -8.29
N LEU A 271 -5.19 -8.72 -7.33
CA LEU A 271 -4.17 -8.22 -6.41
C LEU A 271 -2.78 -8.74 -6.79
N ILE A 272 -2.61 -10.06 -6.83
CA ILE A 272 -1.27 -10.67 -7.03
C ILE A 272 -0.72 -10.36 -8.43
N SER A 273 -1.55 -10.40 -9.47
CA SER A 273 -1.11 -10.06 -10.83
C SER A 273 -0.78 -8.57 -10.99
N GLU A 274 -1.53 -7.70 -10.32
CA GLU A 274 -1.30 -6.24 -10.34
C GLU A 274 0.04 -5.91 -9.67
N LEU A 275 0.26 -6.42 -8.45
CA LEU A 275 1.51 -6.27 -7.71
C LEU A 275 2.70 -6.91 -8.46
N GLN A 276 2.46 -8.03 -9.14
CA GLN A 276 3.46 -8.64 -10.02
C GLN A 276 3.83 -7.71 -11.17
N SER A 277 2.86 -7.00 -11.77
CA SER A 277 3.10 -6.02 -12.82
C SER A 277 3.93 -4.84 -12.30
N GLU A 278 3.61 -4.31 -11.12
CA GLU A 278 4.40 -3.26 -10.46
C GLU A 278 5.84 -3.72 -10.19
N PHE A 279 6.02 -4.95 -9.70
CA PHE A 279 7.34 -5.51 -9.52
C PHE A 279 8.11 -5.64 -10.85
N GLN A 280 7.45 -6.03 -11.94
CA GLN A 280 8.09 -6.04 -13.26
C GLN A 280 8.51 -4.64 -13.72
N LEU A 281 7.74 -3.60 -13.38
CA LEU A 281 8.13 -2.20 -13.66
C LEU A 281 9.38 -1.81 -12.88
N VAL A 282 9.46 -2.16 -11.59
CA VAL A 282 10.65 -1.96 -10.74
C VAL A 282 11.87 -2.64 -11.35
N LYS A 283 11.75 -3.90 -11.79
CA LYS A 283 12.83 -4.65 -12.46
C LYS A 283 13.23 -4.02 -13.79
N LEU A 284 12.26 -3.66 -14.63
CA LEU A 284 12.51 -3.03 -15.92
C LEU A 284 13.31 -1.73 -15.72
N ARG A 285 12.91 -0.94 -14.72
CA ARG A 285 13.58 0.32 -14.38
C ARG A 285 15.04 0.11 -14.02
N MET A 286 15.35 -0.85 -13.15
CA MET A 286 16.72 -1.25 -12.82
C MET A 286 17.52 -1.67 -14.07
N LYS A 287 16.93 -2.46 -14.97
CA LYS A 287 17.59 -2.90 -16.22
C LYS A 287 17.89 -1.73 -17.15
N THR A 288 16.94 -0.79 -17.30
CA THR A 288 17.15 0.41 -18.12
C THR A 288 18.23 1.32 -17.56
N ALA A 289 18.35 1.44 -16.23
CA ALA A 289 19.41 2.22 -15.60
C ALA A 289 20.81 1.71 -15.97
N TYR A 290 20.99 0.39 -16.05
CA TYR A 290 22.28 -0.21 -16.42
C TYR A 290 22.77 0.20 -17.82
N SER A 291 21.86 0.45 -18.77
CA SER A 291 22.24 0.88 -20.12
C SER A 291 22.76 2.33 -20.19
N VAL A 292 22.65 3.09 -19.09
CA VAL A 292 22.98 4.52 -19.01
C VAL A 292 24.09 4.81 -17.97
N LEU A 293 24.56 3.77 -17.25
CA LEU A 293 25.65 3.81 -16.28
C LEU A 293 26.93 3.20 -16.87
#